data_AF-A0AB74E2F9-F1
#
_entry.id   AF-A0AB74E2F9-F1
#
_cell.length_a   1.000
_cell.length_b   1.000
_cell.length_c   1.000
_cell.angle_alpha   90.00
_cell.angle_beta   90.00
_cell.angle_gamma   90.00
#
_symmetry.space_group_name_H-M   'P 1'
#
loop_
_entity.id
_entity.type
_entity.pdbx_description
1 polymer ?
#
loop_
_entity_poly.entity_id
_entity_poly.type
_entity_poly.pdbx_seq_one_letter_code
_entity_poly.pdbx_strand_id
1 'polypeptide(L)' 'MALLEAFLIFIFAVIISSVINTRFPQIPNAFIQISLGVVIFILPIHVDFHFNSEVFMFSVIARLLFVEGTHVSRTK' A
#
# COMPACT_ATOMS: atom_id res chain seq x y z
N MET A 1 3.02 14.83 12.61
CA MET A 1 1.84 14.11 13.19
C MET A 1 2.30 12.98 14.10
N ALA A 2 1.46 12.51 15.02
CA ALA A 2 1.75 11.26 15.72
C ALA A 2 1.71 10.09 14.72
N LEU A 3 2.57 9.08 14.91
CA LEU A 3 2.65 7.91 14.05
C LEU A 3 1.28 7.24 13.86
N LEU A 4 0.47 7.19 14.91
CA LEU A 4 -0.91 6.66 14.86
C LEU A 4 -1.78 7.42 13.86
N GLU A 5 -1.74 8.74 13.82
CA GLU A 5 -2.55 9.57 12.91
C GLU A 5 -2.15 9.31 11.45
N ALA A 6 -0.86 9.20 11.17
CA ALA A 6 -0.35 8.85 9.84
C ALA A 6 -0.87 7.48 9.38
N PHE A 7 -0.82 6.48 10.27
CA PHE A 7 -1.38 5.15 9.97
C PHE A 7 -2.90 5.19 9.73
N LEU A 8 -3.65 5.99 10.50
CA LEU A 8 -5.10 6.14 10.29
C LEU A 8 -5.41 6.74 8.92
N ILE A 9 -4.65 7.76 8.49
CA ILE A 9 -4.78 8.35 7.16
C ILE A 9 -4.51 7.31 6.07
N PHE A 10 -3.44 6.52 6.22
CA PHE A 10 -3.12 5.46 5.24
C PHE A 10 -4.17 4.34 5.21
N ILE A 11 -4.68 3.90 6.37
CA ILE A 11 -5.77 2.92 6.44
C ILE A 11 -7.01 3.46 5.75
N PHE A 12 -7.37 4.72 6.00
CA PHE A 12 -8.52 5.35 5.37
C PHE A 12 -8.35 5.44 3.85
N ALA A 13 -7.16 5.80 3.38
CA ALA A 13 -6.84 5.81 1.95
C ALA A 13 -6.96 4.41 1.32
N VAL A 14 -6.51 3.35 2.01
CA VAL A 14 -6.67 1.96 1.55
C VAL A 14 -8.15 1.56 1.46
N ILE A 15 -8.97 1.95 2.44
CA ILE A 15 -10.42 1.70 2.40
C ILE A 15 -11.06 2.41 1.20
N ILE A 16 -10.75 3.70 1.00
CA ILE A 16 -11.23 4.45 -0.17
C ILE A 16 -10.81 3.75 -1.46
N SER A 17 -9.54 3.34 -1.56
CA SER A 17 -9.02 2.63 -2.74
C SER A 17 -9.80 1.36 -3.03
N SER A 18 -10.10 0.56 -1.99
CA SER A 18 -10.88 -0.67 -2.11
C SER A 18 -12.31 -0.41 -2.59
N VAL A 19 -12.96 0.63 -2.07
CA VAL A 19 -14.29 1.05 -2.51
C VAL A 19 -14.29 1.49 -3.98
N ILE A 20 -13.29 2.28 -4.38
CA ILE A 20 -13.14 2.73 -5.79
C ILE A 20 -12.88 1.52 -6.69
N ASN A 21 -11.97 0.63 -6.32
CA ASN A 21 -11.65 -0.56 -7.10
C ASN A 21 -12.88 -1.49 -7.27
N THR A 22 -13.71 -1.61 -6.24
CA THR A 22 -14.96 -2.38 -6.31
C THR A 22 -15.93 -1.79 -7.33
N ARG A 23 -15.98 -0.46 -7.48
CA ARG A 23 -16.84 0.22 -8.46
C ARG A 23 -16.25 0.22 -9.86
N PHE A 24 -14.92 0.30 -9.97
CA PHE A 24 -14.16 0.35 -11.22
C PHE A 24 -13.10 -0.76 -11.25
N PRO A 25 -13.51 -2.04 -11.41
CA PRO A 25 -12.59 -3.18 -11.34
C PRO A 25 -11.59 -3.23 -12.50
N GLN A 26 -11.80 -2.43 -13.54
CA GLN A 26 -10.87 -2.30 -14.68
C GLN A 26 -9.54 -1.64 -14.30
N ILE A 27 -9.51 -0.87 -13.20
CA ILE A 27 -8.30 -0.18 -12.74
C ILE A 27 -7.68 -1.01 -11.61
N PRO A 28 -6.44 -1.51 -11.76
CA PRO A 28 -5.76 -2.24 -10.69
C PRO A 28 -5.67 -1.39 -9.41
N ASN A 29 -5.96 -2.01 -8.26
CA ASN A 29 -5.98 -1.34 -6.97
C ASN A 29 -4.66 -0.62 -6.65
N ALA A 30 -3.52 -1.16 -7.09
CA ALA A 30 -2.21 -0.53 -6.93
C ALA A 30 -2.13 0.88 -7.52
N PHE A 31 -2.70 1.12 -8.71
CA PHE A 31 -2.68 2.45 -9.33
C PHE A 31 -3.52 3.47 -8.55
N ILE A 32 -4.65 3.01 -7.98
CA ILE A 32 -5.52 3.84 -7.16
C ILE A 32 -4.80 4.22 -5.85
N GLN A 33 -4.14 3.26 -5.20
CA GLN A 33 -3.37 3.50 -3.98
C GLN A 33 -2.19 4.46 -4.21
N ILE A 34 -1.43 4.28 -5.29
CA ILE A 34 -0.32 5.20 -5.65
C ILE A 34 -0.86 6.62 -5.87
N SER A 35 -1.97 6.76 -6.60
CA SER A 35 -2.58 8.06 -6.87
C SER A 35 -3.07 8.74 -5.58
N LEU A 36 -3.70 8.00 -4.67
CA LEU A 36 -4.11 8.53 -3.36
C LEU A 36 -2.91 8.97 -2.51
N GLY A 37 -1.81 8.22 -2.55
CA GLY A 37 -0.57 8.61 -1.88
C GLY A 37 -0.02 9.95 -2.41
N VAL A 38 -0.04 10.15 -3.72
CA VAL A 38 0.35 11.43 -4.35
C VAL A 38 -0.58 12.57 -3.93
N VAL A 39 -1.90 12.33 -3.88
CA VAL A 39 -2.86 13.33 -3.41
C VAL A 39 -2.60 13.72 -1.96
N ILE A 40 -2.34 12.75 -1.08
CA ILE A 40 -2.01 13.01 0.33
C ILE A 40 -0.72 13.82 0.45
N PHE A 41 0.29 13.54 -0.38
CA PHE A 41 1.56 14.28 -0.38
C PHE A 41 1.40 15.75 -0.83
N ILE A 42 0.49 16.01 -1.78
CA ILE A 42 0.24 17.37 -2.28
C ILE A 42 -0.60 18.19 -1.29
N LEU A 43 -1.48 17.54 -0.53
CA LEU A 43 -2.27 18.20 0.51
C LEU A 43 -1.34 18.71 1.63
N PRO A 44 -1.64 19.86 2.26
CA PRO A 44 -0.84 20.44 3.34
C PRO A 44 -1.04 19.69 4.68
N ILE A 45 -1.00 18.36 4.65
CA ILE A 45 -1.14 17.48 5.79
C ILE A 45 0.27 17.06 6.22
N HIS A 46 0.66 17.39 7.44
CA HIS A 46 2.00 17.12 7.97
C HIS A 46 2.17 15.63 8.34
N VAL A 47 2.39 14.78 7.33
CA VAL A 47 2.64 13.34 7.50
C VAL A 47 4.15 13.08 7.57
N ASP A 48 4.69 13.14 8.79
CA ASP A 48 6.10 12.80 9.07
C ASP A 48 6.26 11.27 9.16
N PHE A 49 6.41 10.62 8.02
CA PHE A 49 6.67 9.18 7.96
C PHE A 49 8.05 8.89 7.38
N HIS A 50 8.99 8.50 8.25
CA HIS A 50 10.31 8.05 7.84
C HIS A 50 10.24 6.61 7.34
N PHE A 51 10.12 6.45 6.02
CA PHE A 51 10.09 5.14 5.40
C PHE A 51 11.49 4.51 5.38
N ASN A 52 11.67 3.42 6.16
CA ASN A 52 12.88 2.61 6.10
C ASN A 52 12.70 1.48 5.08
N SER A 53 13.30 1.66 3.90
CA SER A 53 13.22 0.71 2.79
C SER A 53 13.80 -0.67 3.11
N GLU A 54 14.84 -0.75 3.95
CA GLU A 54 15.47 -2.02 4.34
C GLU A 54 14.51 -2.85 5.19
N VAL A 55 13.90 -2.22 6.21
CA VAL A 55 12.92 -2.87 7.09
C VAL A 55 11.68 -3.27 6.30
N PHE A 56 11.22 -2.45 5.35
CA PHE A 56 10.10 -2.79 4.48
C PHE A 56 10.39 -4.00 3.59
N MET A 57 11.56 -4.01 2.93
CA MET A 57 11.96 -5.11 2.06
C MET A 57 12.10 -6.43 2.85
N PHE A 58 12.73 -6.39 4.02
CA PHE A 58 12.87 -7.55 4.88
C PHE A 58 11.51 -8.04 5.43
N SER A 59 10.65 -7.13 5.90
CA SER A 59 9.43 -7.53 6.64
C SER A 59 8.24 -7.83 5.72
N VAL A 60 8.10 -7.10 4.61
CA VAL A 60 6.96 -7.17 3.69
C VAL A 60 7.33 -7.97 2.45
N ILE A 61 8.33 -7.51 1.69
CA ILE A 61 8.67 -8.10 0.38
C ILE A 61 9.15 -9.54 0.54
N ALA A 62 10.06 -9.82 1.48
CA ALA A 62 10.57 -11.18 1.67
C ALA A 62 9.44 -12.18 2.04
N ARG A 63 8.47 -11.75 2.86
CA ARG A 63 7.30 -12.58 3.20
C ARG A 63 6.39 -12.80 1.99
N LEU A 64 6.12 -11.75 1.21
CA LEU A 64 5.30 -11.85 0.00
C LEU A 64 5.93 -12.81 -1.01
N LEU A 65 7.23 -12.64 -1.32
CA LEU A 65 7.95 -13.52 -2.24
C LEU A 65 7.98 -14.96 -1.77
N PHE A 66 8.11 -15.20 -0.46
CA PHE A 66 8.05 -16.55 0.09
C PHE A 66 6.66 -17.18 -0.13
N VAL A 67 5.57 -16.46 0.15
CA VAL A 67 4.20 -16.95 -0.05
C VAL A 67 3.88 -17.14 -1.53
N GLU A 68 4.26 -16.20 -2.39
CA GLU A 68 4.08 -16.35 -3.84
C GLU A 68 4.87 -17.54 -4.39
N GLY A 69 6.09 -17.76 -3.87
CA GLY A 69 6.94 -18.89 -4.22
C GLY A 69 6.34 -20.26 -3.88
N THR A 70 5.46 -20.36 -2.87
CA THR A 70 4.77 -21.64 -2.55
C THR A 70 3.59 -21.92 -3.46
N HIS A 71 3.04 -20.91 -4.14
CA HIS A 71 1.88 -21.04 -5.03
C HIS A 71 2.28 -21.26 -6.51
N VAL A 72 3.58 -21.27 -6.82
CA VAL A 72 4.08 -21.60 -8.15
C VAL A 72 4.04 -23.11 -8.39
N SER A 73 3.33 -23.53 -9.44
CA SER A 73 3.36 -24.92 -9.94
C SER A 73 4.79 -25.27 -10.35
N ARG A 74 5.31 -26.38 -9.80
CA ARG A 74 6.62 -26.93 -10.17
C ARG A 74 6.54 -27.88 -11.36
N THR A 75 5.33 -28.16 -11.84
CA THR A 75 5.08 -29.04 -12.97
C THR A 75 4.91 -28.16 -14.21
N LYS A 76 5.87 -28.26 -15.14
CA LYS A 76 5.74 -27.77 -16.52
C LYS A 76 4.82 -28.69 -17.31
#